data_AF-A0A930R2U3-F1
#
_entry.id   AF-A0A930R2U3-F1
#
_cell.length_a   1.000
_cell.length_b   1.000
_cell.length_c   1.000
_cell.angle_alpha   90.00
_cell.angle_beta   90.00
_cell.angle_gamma   90.00
#
_symmetry.space_group_name_H-M   'P 1'
#
loop_
_entity.id
_entity.type
_entity.pdbx_description
1 polymer ?
#
loop_
_entity_poly.entity_id
_entity_poly.type
_entity_poly.pdbx_seq_one_letter_code
_entity_poly.pdbx_strand_id
1 'polypeptide(L)' 'MNIIVSGGGTGGHIYPALTIIRAIQQREPSARILYVGTPHGLEADIVPREGLNFIAVDLAGFERHLSFENVLRAWRA' A
#
# COMPACT_ATOMS: atom_id res chain seq x y z
N MET A 1 -4.17 -3.83 19.30
CA MET A 1 -4.23 -2.55 18.51
C MET A 1 -4.40 -2.88 17.04
N ASN A 2 -5.18 -2.10 16.27
CA ASN A 2 -5.37 -2.32 14.83
C ASN A 2 -4.68 -1.18 14.05
N ILE A 3 -3.86 -1.52 13.07
CA ILE A 3 -3.07 -0.55 12.29
C ILE A 3 -3.24 -0.85 10.81
N ILE A 4 -3.55 0.20 10.05
CA ILE A 4 -3.55 0.17 8.60
C ILE A 4 -2.34 0.95 8.13
N VAL A 5 -1.57 0.36 7.22
CA VAL A 5 -0.43 0.99 6.57
C VAL A 5 -0.74 1.13 5.09
N SER A 6 -0.62 2.35 4.57
CA SER A 6 -0.80 2.65 3.16
C SER A 6 0.44 3.35 2.60
N GLY A 7 0.83 3.00 1.39
CA GLY A 7 2.00 3.53 0.72
C GLY A 7 2.57 2.50 -0.24
N GLY A 8 3.10 2.92 -1.38
CA GLY A 8 3.47 1.98 -2.43
C GLY A 8 4.15 2.64 -3.61
N GLY A 9 4.21 1.91 -4.72
CA GLY A 9 4.77 2.38 -5.99
C GLY A 9 6.28 2.20 -6.12
N THR A 10 7.06 2.43 -5.05
CA THR A 10 8.51 2.16 -5.05
C THR A 10 9.00 1.54 -3.73
N GLY A 11 10.16 0.88 -3.77
CA GLY A 11 10.81 0.35 -2.56
C GLY A 11 11.12 1.41 -1.51
N GLY A 12 11.33 2.67 -1.91
CA GLY A 12 11.67 3.77 -1.01
C GLY A 12 10.60 4.09 0.04
N HIS A 13 9.35 3.71 -0.19
CA HIS A 13 8.27 3.80 0.80
C HIS A 13 7.96 2.47 1.47
N ILE A 14 8.09 1.36 0.73
CA ILE A 14 7.74 0.02 1.21
C ILE A 14 8.69 -0.42 2.33
N TYR A 15 10.01 -0.32 2.13
CA TYR A 15 10.97 -0.83 3.14
C TYR A 15 10.96 -0.05 4.46
N PRO A 16 10.82 1.30 4.47
CA PRO A 16 10.60 2.01 5.72
C PRO A 16 9.30 1.62 6.42
N ALA A 17 8.21 1.43 5.67
CA ALA A 17 6.93 0.98 6.23
C ALA A 17 7.07 -0.41 6.88
N LEU A 18 7.73 -1.35 6.21
CA LEU A 18 8.04 -2.68 6.76
C LEU A 18 8.86 -2.58 8.04
N THR A 19 9.90 -1.73 8.07
CA THR A 19 10.72 -1.52 9.27
C THR A 19 9.88 -1.05 10.46
N ILE A 20 8.98 -0.08 10.24
CA ILE A 20 8.07 0.42 11.27
C ILE A 20 7.12 -0.68 11.75
N ILE A 21 6.53 -1.45 10.82
CA ILE A 21 5.64 -2.57 11.15
C ILE A 21 6.37 -3.59 12.05
N ARG A 22 7.60 -3.98 11.70
CA ARG A 22 8.40 -4.92 12.50
C ARG A 22 8.68 -4.37 13.90
N ALA A 23 9.04 -3.09 14.01
CA ALA A 23 9.28 -2.45 15.31
C ALA A 23 8.01 -2.41 16.18
N ILE A 24 6.84 -2.22 15.57
CA ILE A 24 5.56 -2.28 16.27
C ILE A 24 5.26 -3.71 16.73
N GLN A 25 5.41 -4.70 15.86
CA GLN A 25 5.18 -6.12 16.20
C GLN A 25 6.07 -6.60 17.35
N GLN A 26 7.30 -6.08 17.44
CA GLN A 26 8.20 -6.37 18.58
C GLN A 26 7.70 -5.78 19.91
N ARG A 27 7.13 -4.57 19.88
CA ARG A 27 6.64 -3.89 21.09
C ARG A 27 5.24 -4.32 21.51
N GLU A 28 4.41 -4.66 20.53
CA GLU A 28 3.02 -5.06 20.70
C GLU A 28 2.72 -6.28 19.81
N PRO A 29 3.00 -7.50 20.30
CA PRO A 29 2.77 -8.73 19.54
C PRO A 29 1.30 -8.97 19.18
N SER A 30 0.35 -8.37 19.90
CA SER A 30 -1.08 -8.49 19.61
C SER A 30 -1.58 -7.51 18.53
N ALA A 31 -0.68 -6.67 17.99
CA ALA A 31 -1.03 -5.71 16.95
C ALA A 31 -1.48 -6.43 15.66
N ARG A 32 -2.66 -6.05 15.15
CA ARG A 32 -3.18 -6.51 13.86
C ARG A 32 -2.80 -5.49 12.80
N ILE A 33 -1.98 -5.92 11.85
CA ILE A 33 -1.48 -5.07 10.77
C ILE A 33 -2.19 -5.46 9.48
N LEU A 34 -2.70 -4.45 8.77
CA LEU A 34 -3.19 -4.56 7.41
C LEU A 34 -2.43 -3.57 6.54
N TYR A 35 -1.84 -4.05 5.45
CA TYR A 35 -1.24 -3.21 4.44
C TYR A 35 -2.22 -3.01 3.28
N VAL A 36 -2.37 -1.77 2.82
CA VAL A 36 -3.25 -1.41 1.71
C VAL A 36 -2.43 -0.73 0.62
N GLY A 37 -2.56 -1.23 -0.62
CA GLY A 37 -1.81 -0.72 -1.76
C GLY A 37 -2.53 -0.92 -3.08
N THR A 38 -1.85 -0.64 -4.19
CA THR A 38 -2.39 -0.88 -5.54
C THR A 38 -2.01 -2.28 -6.02
N PRO A 39 -2.87 -2.95 -6.81
CA PRO A 39 -2.53 -4.23 -7.43
C PRO A 39 -1.33 -4.17 -8.39
N HIS A 40 -0.94 -2.97 -8.82
CA HIS A 40 0.11 -2.77 -9.83
C HIS A 40 1.47 -2.35 -9.25
N GLY A 41 1.54 -2.06 -7.95
CA GLY A 41 2.74 -1.57 -7.29
C GLY A 41 3.63 -2.71 -6.77
N LEU A 42 4.90 -2.41 -6.48
CA LEU A 42 5.86 -3.36 -5.90
C LEU A 42 5.36 -3.94 -4.56
N GLU A 43 4.51 -3.21 -3.84
CA GLU A 43 3.93 -3.65 -2.58
C GLU A 43 3.04 -4.88 -2.72
N ALA A 44 2.38 -5.07 -3.87
CA ALA A 44 1.49 -6.22 -4.11
C ALA A 44 2.23 -7.56 -4.07
N ASP A 45 3.55 -7.52 -4.24
CA ASP A 45 4.42 -8.69 -4.27
C ASP A 45 5.31 -8.75 -3.00
N ILE A 46 5.94 -7.63 -2.63
CA ILE A 46 6.84 -7.58 -1.46
C ILE A 46 6.09 -7.83 -0.15
N VAL A 47 4.93 -7.20 0.05
CA VAL A 47 4.24 -7.23 1.35
C VAL A 47 3.70 -8.62 1.70
N PRO A 48 3.04 -9.35 0.78
CA PRO A 48 2.64 -10.74 1.05
C PRO A 48 3.84 -11.66 1.31
N ARG A 49 4.96 -11.46 0.61
CA ARG A 49 6.19 -12.24 0.82
C ARG A 49 6.80 -12.06 2.21
N GLU A 50 6.57 -10.90 2.83
CA GLU A 50 6.97 -10.61 4.22
C GLU A 50 5.99 -11.20 5.27
N GLY A 51 4.94 -11.91 4.84
CA GLY A 51 3.96 -12.55 5.72
C GLY A 51 2.94 -11.58 6.32
N LEU A 52 2.72 -10.43 5.69
CA LEU A 52 1.75 -9.42 6.12
C LEU A 52 0.45 -9.52 5.33
N ASN A 53 -0.68 -9.22 5.98
CA ASN A 53 -1.96 -9.12 5.30
C ASN A 53 -1.94 -7.93 4.33
N PHE A 54 -2.32 -8.17 3.09
CA PHE A 54 -2.39 -7.18 2.03
C PHE A 54 -3.78 -7.12 1.41
N ILE A 55 -4.32 -5.91 1.26
CA ILE A 55 -5.53 -5.66 0.47
C ILE A 55 -5.15 -4.73 -0.68
N ALA A 56 -5.42 -5.21 -1.90
CA ALA A 56 -5.29 -4.42 -3.11
C ALA A 56 -6.55 -3.57 -3.30
N VAL A 57 -6.36 -2.28 -3.59
CA VAL A 57 -7.41 -1.37 -4.03
C VAL A 57 -6.99 -0.81 -5.39
N ASP A 58 -7.89 -0.89 -6.37
CA ASP A 58 -7.63 -0.30 -7.69
C ASP A 58 -7.64 1.23 -7.56
N LEU A 59 -6.44 1.80 -7.44
CA LEU A 59 -6.20 3.21 -7.23
C LEU A 59 -5.20 3.69 -8.28
N ALA A 60 -5.65 4.61 -9.13
CA ALA A 60 -4.80 5.33 -10.08
C ALA A 60 -4.86 6.84 -9.77
N GLY A 61 -3.70 7.48 -9.67
CA GLY A 61 -3.64 8.94 -9.55
C GLY A 61 -4.08 9.61 -10.85
N PHE A 62 -4.48 10.89 -10.77
CA PHE A 62 -4.67 11.69 -11.97
C PHE A 62 -3.32 12.12 -12.54
N GLU A 63 -3.21 12.09 -13.86
CA GLU A 63 -2.08 12.70 -14.55
C GLU A 63 -2.09 14.22 -14.33
N ARG A 64 -0.90 14.82 -14.26
CA ARG A 64 -0.76 16.26 -13.99
C ARG A 64 -1.20 17.16 -15.16
N HIS A 65 -1.54 16.57 -16.30
CA HIS A 65 -2.01 17.25 -17.50
C HIS A 65 -3.42 16.77 -17.86
N LEU A 66 -4.14 17.55 -18.68
CA LEU A 66 -5.44 17.15 -19.19
C LEU A 66 -5.24 15.98 -20.16
N SER A 67 -5.71 14.80 -19.76
CA SER A 67 -5.71 13.60 -20.59
C SER A 67 -7.09 12.96 -20.61
N PHE A 68 -7.40 12.29 -21.71
CA PHE A 68 -8.62 11.49 -21.82
C PHE A 68 -8.63 10.36 -20.77
N GLU A 69 -7.45 9.89 -20.40
CA GLU A 69 -7.28 8.89 -19.34
C GLU A 69 -7.76 9.40 -17.98
N ASN A 70 -7.53 10.68 -17.66
CA ASN A 70 -8.07 11.28 -16.43
C ASN A 70 -9.61 11.31 -16.41
N VAL A 71 -10.27 11.53 -17.54
CA VAL A 71 -11.74 11.48 -17.63
C VAL A 71 -12.25 10.07 -17.37
N LEU A 72 -11.59 9.07 -17.96
CA LEU A 72 -11.92 7.66 -17.72
C LEU A 72 -11.67 7.24 -16.27
N ARG A 73 -10.56 7.70 -15.67
CA ARG A 73 -10.22 7.44 -14.26
C ARG A 73 -11.25 8.09 -13.32
N ALA A 74 -11.73 9.29 -13.61
CA ALA A 74 -12.79 9.95 -12.84
C ALA A 74 -14.13 9.22 -12.90
N TRP A 75 -14.43 8.53 -14.01
CA TRP A 75 -15.67 7.73 -14.15
C TRP A 75 -15.62 6.40 -13.36
N ARG A 76 -14.42 5.87 -13.10
CA ARG A 76 -14.22 4.61 -12.37
C ARG A 76 -14.06 4.80 -10.86
N ALA A 77 -13.82 6.02 -10.40
CA ALA A 77 -13.70 6.40 -9.00
C ALA A 77 -15.08 6.61 -8.35
#